data_AF-K6C5P8-F1
#
_entry.id   AF-K6C5P8-F1
#
_cell.length_a   1.000
_cell.length_b   1.000
_cell.length_c   1.000
_cell.angle_alpha   90.00
_cell.angle_beta   90.00
_cell.angle_gamma   90.00
#
_symmetry.space_group_name_H-M   'P 1'
#
loop_
_entity.id
_entity.type
_entity.pdbx_description
1 polymer ?
#
loop_
_entity_poly.entity_id
_entity_poly.type
_entity_poly.pdbx_seq_one_letter_code
_entity_poly.pdbx_strand_id
1 'polypeptide(L)'
;MHWLIKDNIINKLFINDENIINPWGFETADSSAFFSLEEGIGWRYNIVKREINYDNKKFAANIENQMKEGKWKLKIDDKIMDNHSIVRFVEAECLEDTIFMDFVMRFRFKKEFIDYAIIAEKKIKHNNSNIYYQYPVNNVFLKGSKFNVNVDILESKVPSAMKPVMYVRDNNGEWVVHVRMLPLRTDKEVIKICTKWAATRPLPQLISKNLLKFSRLRNFLWYRGEFSPINNNILLKLFNPSAFPMVKVKKGTKLMWKVRVEIK
;
A
#
# COMPACT_ATOMS: atom_id res chain seq x y z
N MET A 1 6.02 14.49 20.35
CA MET A 1 5.98 14.02 18.95
C MET A 1 5.39 15.11 18.06
N HIS A 2 5.90 15.30 16.85
CA HIS A 2 5.30 16.18 15.85
C HIS A 2 5.60 15.64 14.44
N TRP A 3 4.78 15.97 13.45
CA TRP A 3 5.06 15.60 12.06
C TRP A 3 5.42 16.82 11.20
N LEU A 4 6.00 16.53 10.05
CA LEU A 4 6.12 17.47 8.95
C LEU A 4 5.28 16.95 7.78
N ILE A 5 4.29 17.74 7.38
CA ILE A 5 3.56 17.52 6.14
C ILE A 5 4.29 18.27 5.03
N LYS A 6 4.68 17.55 3.97
CA LYS A 6 5.30 18.12 2.77
C LYS A 6 4.74 17.38 1.56
N ASP A 7 4.51 18.08 0.45
CA ASP A 7 4.05 17.48 -0.81
C ASP A 7 2.78 16.62 -0.60
N ASN A 8 1.89 17.08 0.29
CA ASN A 8 0.58 16.49 0.56
C ASN A 8 0.61 15.12 1.24
N ILE A 9 1.70 14.80 1.94
CA ILE A 9 1.90 13.53 2.63
C ILE A 9 2.54 13.76 4.00
N ILE A 10 2.33 12.84 4.95
CA ILE A 10 3.10 12.82 6.20
C ILE A 10 4.54 12.43 5.81
N ASN A 11 5.40 13.43 5.67
CA ASN A 11 6.74 13.27 5.11
C ASN A 11 7.74 12.83 6.18
N LYS A 12 7.64 13.41 7.38
CA LYS A 12 8.48 13.11 8.53
C LYS A 12 7.65 13.04 9.81
N LEU A 13 8.15 12.28 10.77
CA LEU A 13 7.59 12.15 12.11
C LEU A 13 8.76 12.17 13.09
N PHE A 14 8.76 13.15 13.98
CA PHE A 14 9.83 13.40 14.91
C PHE A 14 9.50 12.91 16.32
N ILE A 15 10.42 12.13 16.88
CA ILE A 15 10.45 11.68 18.27
C ILE A 15 11.83 11.99 18.79
N ASN A 16 11.92 12.76 19.89
CA ASN A 16 13.19 13.25 20.44
C ASN A 16 14.08 13.89 19.36
N ASP A 17 13.47 14.74 18.51
CA ASP A 17 14.10 15.43 17.37
C ASP A 17 14.71 14.55 16.26
N GLU A 18 14.50 13.24 16.32
CA GLU A 18 14.89 12.30 15.26
C GLU A 18 13.69 12.01 14.34
N ASN A 19 13.86 12.17 13.01
CA ASN A 19 12.86 11.71 12.06
C ASN A 19 12.94 10.19 11.90
N ILE A 20 11.88 9.49 12.32
CA ILE A 20 11.84 8.04 12.39
C ILE A 20 11.17 7.36 11.18
N ILE A 21 10.60 8.14 10.26
CA ILE A 21 9.84 7.62 9.11
C ILE A 21 10.41 8.08 7.77
N ASN A 22 10.07 7.32 6.74
CA ASN A 22 9.98 7.80 5.36
C ASN A 22 8.50 8.14 5.07
N PRO A 23 8.16 8.80 3.94
CA PRO A 23 6.81 9.31 3.72
C PRO A 23 5.70 8.25 3.83
N TRP A 24 4.70 8.51 4.67
CA TRP A 24 3.55 7.64 4.89
C TRP A 24 2.39 8.01 3.98
N GLY A 25 1.90 7.07 3.18
CA GLY A 25 1.00 7.38 2.07
C GLY A 25 -0.24 6.52 2.00
N PHE A 26 -1.00 6.78 0.96
CA PHE A 26 -2.10 5.94 0.49
C PHE A 26 -1.81 5.55 -0.97
N GLU A 27 -2.09 4.30 -1.32
CA GLU A 27 -1.79 3.74 -2.63
C GLU A 27 -2.94 2.83 -3.12
N THR A 28 -3.13 2.80 -4.44
CA THR A 28 -4.05 1.86 -5.09
C THR A 28 -3.74 1.76 -6.58
N ALA A 29 -4.08 0.63 -7.21
CA ALA A 29 -3.89 0.44 -8.65
C ALA A 29 -5.13 -0.13 -9.34
N ASP A 30 -5.24 0.12 -10.65
CA ASP A 30 -6.07 -0.66 -11.57
C ASP A 30 -5.17 -1.48 -12.52
N SER A 31 -5.66 -1.95 -13.67
CA SER A 31 -4.81 -2.70 -14.63
C SER A 31 -3.61 -1.93 -15.15
N SER A 32 -3.71 -0.61 -15.28
CA SER A 32 -2.74 0.22 -15.99
C SER A 32 -2.38 1.52 -15.26
N ALA A 33 -3.08 1.92 -14.23
CA ALA A 33 -2.75 3.10 -13.43
C ALA A 33 -2.36 2.69 -12.01
N PHE A 34 -1.51 3.50 -11.40
CA PHE A 34 -1.11 3.39 -10.00
C PHE A 34 -1.17 4.77 -9.38
N PHE A 35 -2.07 4.93 -8.43
CA PHE A 35 -2.16 6.12 -7.60
C PHE A 35 -1.25 5.95 -6.39
N SER A 36 -0.46 6.98 -6.10
CA SER A 36 0.24 7.14 -4.82
C SER A 36 0.07 8.58 -4.38
N LEU A 37 -0.14 8.79 -3.08
CA LEU A 37 -0.13 10.12 -2.50
C LEU A 37 1.26 10.76 -2.54
N GLU A 38 2.33 9.95 -2.60
CA GLU A 38 3.70 10.45 -2.73
C GLU A 38 3.95 10.96 -4.15
N GLU A 39 4.39 12.21 -4.26
CA GLU A 39 4.66 12.86 -5.54
C GLU A 39 5.74 12.13 -6.34
N GLY A 40 5.55 12.01 -7.65
CA GLY A 40 6.50 11.35 -8.55
C GLY A 40 6.52 9.82 -8.50
N ILE A 41 5.72 9.18 -7.64
CA ILE A 41 5.69 7.71 -7.50
C ILE A 41 4.63 7.05 -8.38
N GLY A 42 3.42 7.60 -8.43
CA GLY A 42 2.32 7.02 -9.20
C GLY A 42 2.43 7.24 -10.73
N TRP A 43 1.63 6.53 -11.51
CA TRP A 43 1.58 6.66 -12.98
C TRP A 43 0.17 6.51 -13.54
N ARG A 44 -0.08 7.22 -14.65
CA ARG A 44 -1.25 7.05 -15.54
C ARG A 44 -2.62 7.30 -14.86
N TYR A 45 -2.66 8.16 -13.84
CA TYR A 45 -3.88 8.67 -13.21
C TYR A 45 -3.97 10.20 -13.39
N ASN A 46 -5.14 10.78 -13.12
CA ASN A 46 -5.36 12.21 -13.11
C ASN A 46 -6.09 12.64 -11.84
N ILE A 47 -5.55 13.63 -11.13
CA ILE A 47 -6.24 14.26 -10.00
C ILE A 47 -7.18 15.32 -10.56
N VAL A 48 -8.48 15.12 -10.36
CA VAL A 48 -9.53 16.03 -10.83
C VAL A 48 -9.68 17.21 -9.89
N LYS A 49 -9.69 16.92 -8.59
CA LYS A 49 -9.86 17.92 -7.53
C LYS A 49 -9.03 17.52 -6.33
N ARG A 50 -8.46 18.52 -5.64
CA ARG A 50 -7.67 18.34 -4.44
C ARG A 50 -7.92 19.49 -3.48
N GLU A 51 -8.25 19.15 -2.25
CA GLU A 51 -8.37 20.07 -1.12
C GLU A 51 -7.61 19.47 0.05
N ILE A 52 -6.72 20.25 0.64
CA ILE A 52 -5.83 19.77 1.70
C ILE A 52 -5.76 20.83 2.78
N ASN A 53 -5.86 20.37 4.03
CA ASN A 53 -5.73 21.20 5.20
C ASN A 53 -4.94 20.44 6.26
N TYR A 54 -3.95 21.08 6.86
CA TYR A 54 -3.17 20.47 7.92
C TYR A 54 -2.64 21.50 8.90
N ASP A 55 -2.37 21.01 10.11
CA ASP A 55 -1.65 21.69 11.16
C ASP A 55 -0.62 20.72 11.78
N ASN A 56 -0.08 21.10 12.94
CA ASN A 56 0.92 20.30 13.65
C ASN A 56 0.39 18.99 14.26
N LYS A 57 -0.93 18.77 14.29
CA LYS A 57 -1.61 17.61 14.88
C LYS A 57 -2.66 16.96 13.98
N LYS A 58 -3.11 17.62 12.91
CA LYS A 58 -4.12 17.10 11.98
C LYS A 58 -3.68 17.21 10.52
N PHE A 59 -3.92 16.17 9.73
CA PHE A 59 -3.76 16.16 8.28
C PHE A 59 -5.05 15.64 7.64
N ALA A 60 -5.73 16.52 6.90
CA ALA A 60 -6.96 16.20 6.22
C ALA A 60 -6.85 16.51 4.72
N ALA A 61 -7.41 15.62 3.89
CA ALA A 61 -7.43 15.80 2.45
C ALA A 61 -8.72 15.25 1.83
N ASN A 62 -9.19 15.90 0.78
CA ASN A 62 -10.18 15.37 -0.15
C ASN A 62 -9.57 15.37 -1.55
N ILE A 63 -9.45 14.19 -2.16
CA ILE A 63 -8.81 14.04 -3.48
C ILE A 63 -9.76 13.26 -4.38
N GLU A 64 -10.24 13.89 -5.44
CA GLU A 64 -10.98 13.21 -6.49
C GLU A 64 -9.99 12.75 -7.57
N ASN A 65 -9.99 11.45 -7.83
CA ASN A 65 -9.02 10.80 -8.70
C ASN A 65 -9.72 10.06 -9.83
N GLN A 66 -9.21 10.27 -11.05
CA GLN A 66 -9.57 9.53 -12.24
C GLN A 66 -8.45 8.54 -12.57
N MET A 67 -8.76 7.25 -12.47
CA MET A 67 -7.90 6.19 -12.96
C MET A 67 -8.36 5.74 -14.36
N LYS A 68 -7.70 4.73 -14.93
CA LYS A 68 -8.08 4.22 -16.26
C LYS A 68 -9.36 3.41 -16.21
N GLU A 69 -9.60 2.73 -15.10
CA GLU A 69 -10.77 1.87 -14.90
C GLU A 69 -11.59 2.29 -13.68
N GLY A 70 -11.90 3.58 -13.60
CA GLY A 70 -12.85 4.10 -12.63
C GLY A 70 -12.47 5.46 -12.07
N LYS A 71 -13.39 5.99 -11.28
CA LYS A 71 -13.32 7.31 -10.67
C LYS A 71 -13.75 7.21 -9.22
N TRP A 72 -12.99 7.82 -8.32
CA TRP A 72 -13.24 7.73 -6.89
C TRP A 72 -12.73 8.96 -6.16
N LYS A 73 -13.25 9.17 -4.94
CA LYS A 73 -12.86 10.26 -4.06
C LYS A 73 -12.23 9.71 -2.79
N LEU A 74 -10.99 10.10 -2.52
CA LEU A 74 -10.29 9.88 -1.26
C LEU A 74 -10.68 10.95 -0.25
N LYS A 75 -10.94 10.54 0.98
CA LYS A 75 -10.97 11.36 2.18
C LYS A 75 -9.88 10.88 3.13
N ILE A 76 -9.08 11.80 3.66
CA ILE A 76 -8.07 11.57 4.69
C ILE A 76 -8.42 12.42 5.91
N ASP A 77 -8.29 11.86 7.12
CA ASP A 77 -8.44 12.57 8.41
C ASP A 77 -7.49 11.98 9.46
N ASP A 78 -6.19 12.21 9.28
CA ASP A 78 -5.13 11.73 10.16
C ASP A 78 -4.94 12.70 11.34
N LYS A 79 -4.73 12.16 12.56
CA LYS A 79 -4.58 12.93 13.81
C LYS A 79 -3.49 12.37 14.71
N ILE A 80 -2.65 13.24 15.25
CA ILE A 80 -1.85 12.97 16.45
C ILE A 80 -2.80 13.07 17.65
N MET A 81 -2.98 11.96 18.37
CA MET A 81 -3.88 11.91 19.53
C MET A 81 -3.17 12.38 20.81
N ASP A 82 -1.92 11.97 20.98
CA ASP A 82 -1.07 12.27 22.13
C ASP A 82 0.42 12.25 21.71
N ASN A 83 1.34 12.24 22.68
CA ASN A 83 2.78 12.24 22.40
C ASN A 83 3.34 10.93 21.83
N HIS A 84 2.53 9.87 21.76
CA HIS A 84 2.93 8.51 21.42
C HIS A 84 2.03 7.87 20.37
N SER A 85 0.87 8.44 20.03
CA SER A 85 -0.08 7.78 19.14
C SER A 85 -0.64 8.68 18.04
N ILE A 86 -0.82 8.06 16.88
CA ILE A 86 -1.39 8.65 15.67
C ILE A 86 -2.54 7.76 15.22
N VAL A 87 -3.69 8.36 14.94
CA VAL A 87 -4.81 7.69 14.28
C VAL A 87 -4.89 8.19 12.85
N ARG A 88 -4.79 7.28 11.90
CA ARG A 88 -4.93 7.56 10.47
C ARG A 88 -6.27 7.06 9.99
N PHE A 89 -6.94 7.86 9.18
CA PHE A 89 -8.21 7.52 8.58
C PHE A 89 -8.16 7.80 7.08
N VAL A 90 -8.48 6.79 6.27
CA VAL A 90 -8.69 6.96 4.83
C VAL A 90 -9.99 6.28 4.41
N GLU A 91 -10.78 6.97 3.60
CA GLU A 91 -11.97 6.43 2.95
C GLU A 91 -11.92 6.74 1.46
N ALA A 92 -12.15 5.74 0.61
CA ALA A 92 -12.42 5.97 -0.81
C ALA A 92 -13.88 5.65 -1.13
N GLU A 93 -14.57 6.61 -1.75
CA GLU A 93 -15.90 6.42 -2.31
C GLU A 93 -15.81 6.29 -3.82
N CYS A 94 -16.37 5.21 -4.38
CA CYS A 94 -16.42 4.99 -5.82
C CYS A 94 -17.47 5.93 -6.45
N LEU A 95 -17.04 6.88 -7.27
CA LEU A 95 -17.94 7.78 -8.02
C LEU A 95 -18.50 7.10 -9.27
N GLU A 96 -17.80 6.06 -9.75
CA GLU A 96 -18.17 5.17 -10.84
C GLU A 96 -17.83 3.71 -10.46
N ASP A 97 -18.35 2.75 -11.24
CA ASP A 97 -17.86 1.37 -11.16
C ASP A 97 -16.34 1.35 -11.37
N THR A 98 -15.58 0.91 -10.38
CA THR A 98 -14.11 1.03 -10.33
C THR A 98 -13.43 -0.32 -10.17
N ILE A 99 -12.37 -0.56 -10.94
CA ILE A 99 -11.52 -1.75 -10.81
C ILE A 99 -10.39 -1.46 -9.82
N PHE A 100 -10.29 -2.28 -8.77
CA PHE A 100 -9.21 -2.23 -7.81
C PHE A 100 -8.35 -3.49 -7.86
N MET A 101 -7.04 -3.29 -7.90
CA MET A 101 -6.03 -4.31 -7.62
C MET A 101 -5.82 -4.47 -6.11
N ASP A 102 -5.83 -3.34 -5.41
CA ASP A 102 -5.68 -3.24 -3.96
C ASP A 102 -6.11 -1.86 -3.44
N PHE A 103 -6.23 -1.72 -2.12
CA PHE A 103 -6.50 -0.46 -1.44
C PHE A 103 -5.62 -0.38 -0.19
N VAL A 104 -4.61 0.49 -0.20
CA VAL A 104 -3.45 0.41 0.70
C VAL A 104 -3.28 1.70 1.51
N MET A 105 -3.19 1.57 2.83
CA MET A 105 -2.53 2.55 3.70
C MET A 105 -1.10 2.08 3.97
N ARG A 106 -0.12 2.90 3.60
CA ARG A 106 1.31 2.56 3.67
C ARG A 106 2.02 3.33 4.78
N PHE A 107 2.81 2.59 5.55
CA PHE A 107 3.71 3.09 6.57
C PHE A 107 5.13 2.68 6.24
N ARG A 108 6.08 3.62 6.37
CA ARG A 108 7.50 3.40 6.10
C ARG A 108 8.30 3.89 7.29
N PHE A 109 9.05 3.01 7.91
CA PHE A 109 9.88 3.29 9.08
C PHE A 109 11.33 3.12 8.69
N LYS A 110 12.21 4.01 9.16
CA LYS A 110 13.64 3.85 8.87
C LYS A 110 14.21 2.67 9.63
N LYS A 111 15.08 1.90 8.96
CA LYS A 111 15.72 0.71 9.54
C LYS A 111 16.53 1.02 10.80
N GLU A 112 17.20 2.17 10.83
CA GLU A 112 18.07 2.55 11.97
C GLU A 112 17.35 2.57 13.33
N PHE A 113 16.02 2.69 13.35
CA PHE A 113 15.23 2.68 14.58
C PHE A 113 14.56 1.34 14.88
N ILE A 114 14.55 0.39 13.94
CA ILE A 114 13.76 -0.85 14.03
C ILE A 114 14.65 -2.07 13.77
N ASP A 115 14.81 -2.90 14.78
CA ASP A 115 15.63 -4.10 14.76
C ASP A 115 14.95 -5.26 14.01
N TYR A 116 13.65 -5.47 14.28
CA TYR A 116 12.87 -6.55 13.67
C TYR A 116 11.37 -6.27 13.70
N ALA A 117 10.62 -6.96 12.83
CA ALA A 117 9.17 -6.95 12.82
C ALA A 117 8.61 -8.27 13.37
N ILE A 118 7.41 -8.22 13.96
CA ILE A 118 6.57 -9.36 14.29
C ILE A 118 5.23 -9.18 13.58
N ILE A 119 4.86 -10.19 12.79
CA ILE A 119 3.54 -10.28 12.14
C ILE A 119 3.08 -11.73 12.18
N ALA A 120 1.82 -11.99 12.52
CA ALA A 120 1.27 -13.35 12.65
C ALA A 120 2.20 -14.28 13.48
N GLU A 121 2.70 -13.77 14.62
CA GLU A 121 3.64 -14.45 15.53
C GLU A 121 5.02 -14.78 14.94
N LYS A 122 5.30 -14.35 13.70
CA LYS A 122 6.57 -14.58 13.03
C LYS A 122 7.48 -13.37 13.18
N LYS A 123 8.69 -13.63 13.69
CA LYS A 123 9.77 -12.64 13.78
C LYS A 123 10.52 -12.55 12.45
N ILE A 124 10.55 -11.36 11.85
CA ILE A 124 11.23 -11.05 10.60
C ILE A 124 12.40 -10.10 10.88
N LYS A 125 13.61 -10.47 10.46
CA LYS A 125 14.82 -9.63 10.56
C LYS A 125 15.04 -8.85 9.25
N HIS A 126 15.69 -7.69 9.34
CA HIS A 126 16.01 -6.88 8.16
C HIS A 126 17.20 -7.45 7.40
N ASN A 127 16.94 -8.08 6.26
CA ASN A 127 17.93 -8.74 5.40
C ASN A 127 18.01 -8.10 4.00
N ASN A 128 17.38 -6.94 3.81
CA ASN A 128 17.16 -6.29 2.52
C ASN A 128 16.52 -7.23 1.46
N SER A 129 15.56 -8.06 1.88
CA SER A 129 14.98 -9.11 1.04
C SER A 129 13.90 -8.60 0.09
N ASN A 130 13.19 -7.53 0.48
CA ASN A 130 12.01 -7.00 -0.20
C ASN A 130 10.84 -8.01 -0.31
N ILE A 131 10.83 -9.08 0.50
CA ILE A 131 9.77 -10.10 0.53
C ILE A 131 8.57 -9.58 1.31
N TYR A 132 7.37 -9.80 0.78
CA TYR A 132 6.13 -9.32 1.36
C TYR A 132 5.58 -10.39 2.30
N TYR A 133 5.84 -10.26 3.60
CA TYR A 133 5.31 -11.15 4.63
C TYR A 133 3.87 -10.76 4.95
N GLN A 134 2.91 -11.33 4.21
CA GLN A 134 1.50 -10.92 4.20
C GLN A 134 0.59 -11.93 4.89
N TYR A 135 -0.23 -11.46 5.83
CA TYR A 135 -1.12 -12.30 6.64
C TYR A 135 -2.48 -11.60 6.90
N PRO A 136 -3.56 -12.37 7.10
CA PRO A 136 -4.87 -11.83 7.49
C PRO A 136 -4.91 -11.50 8.99
N VAL A 137 -4.09 -10.53 9.40
CA VAL A 137 -3.99 -10.06 10.80
C VAL A 137 -4.31 -8.57 10.87
N ASN A 138 -4.61 -8.10 12.08
CA ASN A 138 -4.98 -6.70 12.32
C ASN A 138 -3.87 -5.89 12.97
N ASN A 139 -2.72 -6.50 13.27
CA ASN A 139 -1.60 -5.80 13.88
C ASN A 139 -0.23 -6.21 13.32
N VAL A 140 0.69 -5.26 13.34
CA VAL A 140 2.13 -5.48 13.14
C VAL A 140 2.87 -4.78 14.27
N PHE A 141 3.82 -5.49 14.88
CA PHE A 141 4.73 -4.94 15.87
C PHE A 141 6.11 -4.76 15.28
N LEU A 142 6.72 -3.60 15.48
CA LEU A 142 8.10 -3.30 15.12
C LEU A 142 8.89 -3.08 16.40
N LYS A 143 9.85 -3.96 16.68
CA LYS A 143 10.78 -3.79 17.80
C LYS A 143 11.89 -2.85 17.37
N GLY A 144 12.08 -1.76 18.11
CA GLY A 144 13.24 -0.90 18.00
C GLY A 144 14.11 -0.91 19.25
N SER A 145 15.28 -0.31 19.11
CA SER A 145 16.26 -0.16 20.19
C SER A 145 15.90 0.97 21.16
N LYS A 146 15.26 2.03 20.66
CA LYS A 146 14.82 3.21 21.45
C LYS A 146 13.32 3.21 21.75
N PHE A 147 12.51 2.78 20.80
CA PHE A 147 11.06 2.72 20.90
C PHE A 147 10.55 1.54 20.08
N ASN A 148 9.34 1.10 20.38
CA ASN A 148 8.62 0.09 19.66
C ASN A 148 7.43 0.72 18.95
N VAL A 149 7.01 0.14 17.84
CA VAL A 149 5.84 0.63 17.09
C VAL A 149 4.80 -0.48 16.97
N ASN A 150 3.56 -0.19 17.36
CA ASN A 150 2.40 -0.99 17.01
C ASN A 150 1.63 -0.31 15.89
N VAL A 151 1.26 -1.06 14.85
CA VAL A 151 0.32 -0.61 13.81
C VAL A 151 -0.91 -1.50 13.91
N ASP A 152 -2.04 -0.94 14.33
CA ASP A 152 -3.29 -1.67 14.60
C ASP A 152 -4.42 -1.17 13.70
N ILE A 153 -5.14 -2.08 13.04
CA ILE A 153 -6.41 -1.78 12.39
C ILE A 153 -7.48 -1.65 13.48
N LEU A 154 -8.00 -0.43 13.69
CA LEU A 154 -9.09 -0.17 14.63
C LEU A 154 -10.45 -0.49 14.01
N GLU A 155 -10.67 0.01 12.79
CA GLU A 155 -11.93 -0.17 12.05
C GLU A 155 -11.63 -0.30 10.56
N SER A 156 -12.52 -1.00 9.84
CA SER A 156 -12.44 -1.09 8.39
C SER A 156 -13.82 -1.24 7.76
N LYS A 157 -13.96 -0.75 6.53
CA LYS A 157 -15.11 -1.04 5.66
C LYS A 157 -14.59 -1.71 4.40
N VAL A 158 -14.66 -3.04 4.36
CA VAL A 158 -14.13 -3.85 3.26
C VAL A 158 -15.29 -4.30 2.37
N PRO A 159 -15.28 -4.04 1.05
CA PRO A 159 -16.27 -4.61 0.15
C PRO A 159 -16.24 -6.14 0.20
N SER A 160 -17.38 -6.81 0.05
CA SER A 160 -17.48 -8.29 0.12
C SER A 160 -16.60 -9.05 -0.88
N ALA A 161 -16.18 -8.37 -1.94
CA ALA A 161 -15.33 -8.92 -2.99
C ALA A 161 -13.82 -8.75 -2.69
N MET A 162 -13.47 -8.18 -1.54
CA MET A 162 -12.10 -7.99 -1.04
C MET A 162 -11.94 -8.56 0.37
N LYS A 163 -10.69 -8.70 0.82
CA LYS A 163 -10.34 -9.11 2.18
C LYS A 163 -9.25 -8.21 2.77
N PRO A 164 -9.29 -7.94 4.08
CA PRO A 164 -8.24 -7.22 4.77
C PRO A 164 -7.00 -8.12 4.96
N VAL A 165 -5.81 -7.56 4.73
CA VAL A 165 -4.53 -8.17 5.10
C VAL A 165 -3.57 -7.08 5.57
N MET A 166 -2.60 -7.46 6.39
CA MET A 166 -1.41 -6.66 6.64
C MET A 166 -0.21 -7.36 6.05
N TYR A 167 0.77 -6.60 5.60
CA TYR A 167 2.09 -7.15 5.32
C TYR A 167 3.20 -6.26 5.89
N VAL A 168 4.33 -6.89 6.18
CA VAL A 168 5.60 -6.20 6.43
C VAL A 168 6.65 -6.65 5.41
N ARG A 169 7.48 -5.72 4.93
CA ARG A 169 8.67 -6.03 4.13
C ARG A 169 9.84 -5.14 4.54
N ASP A 170 11.03 -5.65 4.37
CA ASP A 170 12.28 -4.92 4.51
C ASP A 170 12.78 -4.47 3.13
N ASN A 171 13.27 -3.25 2.99
CA ASN A 171 13.74 -2.76 1.69
C ASN A 171 14.72 -1.60 1.91
N ASN A 172 15.89 -1.61 1.28
CA ASN A 172 16.84 -0.50 1.19
C ASN A 172 16.80 0.51 2.36
N GLY A 173 17.15 0.05 3.57
CA GLY A 173 17.23 0.93 4.75
C GLY A 173 15.89 1.30 5.40
N GLU A 174 14.80 0.64 5.05
CA GLU A 174 13.48 0.84 5.65
C GLU A 174 12.73 -0.47 5.91
N TRP A 175 11.73 -0.36 6.78
CA TRP A 175 10.63 -1.29 6.96
C TRP A 175 9.37 -0.68 6.39
N VAL A 176 8.62 -1.45 5.62
CA VAL A 176 7.36 -1.03 5.02
C VAL A 176 6.24 -1.91 5.54
N VAL A 177 5.25 -1.29 6.17
CA VAL A 177 4.02 -1.94 6.65
C VAL A 177 2.87 -1.45 5.79
N HIS A 178 2.11 -2.36 5.19
CA HIS A 178 0.89 -2.03 4.47
C HIS A 178 -0.31 -2.60 5.20
N VAL A 179 -1.32 -1.76 5.38
CA VAL A 179 -2.70 -2.17 5.67
C VAL A 179 -3.42 -2.18 4.32
N ARG A 180 -3.80 -3.36 3.83
CA ARG A 180 -4.16 -3.57 2.42
C ARG A 180 -5.46 -4.36 2.29
N MET A 181 -6.34 -3.93 1.39
CA MET A 181 -7.43 -4.77 0.92
C MET A 181 -6.97 -5.48 -0.34
N LEU A 182 -7.17 -6.79 -0.40
CA LEU A 182 -6.88 -7.60 -1.58
C LEU A 182 -8.16 -8.20 -2.17
N PRO A 183 -8.24 -8.41 -3.49
CA PRO A 183 -9.34 -9.15 -4.10
C PRO A 183 -9.52 -10.54 -3.47
N LEU A 184 -10.75 -10.84 -3.03
CA LEU A 184 -11.17 -12.16 -2.57
C LEU A 184 -11.69 -13.00 -3.74
N ARG A 185 -12.31 -12.33 -4.72
CA ARG A 185 -12.67 -12.89 -6.02
C ARG A 185 -11.99 -12.10 -7.14
N THR A 186 -12.07 -12.64 -8.34
CA THR A 186 -11.38 -12.10 -9.50
C THR A 186 -12.35 -11.78 -10.62
N ASP A 187 -12.65 -10.50 -10.81
CA ASP A 187 -13.47 -10.03 -11.94
C ASP A 187 -12.60 -9.77 -13.18
N LYS A 188 -11.31 -9.50 -12.98
CA LYS A 188 -10.29 -9.32 -14.03
C LYS A 188 -8.92 -9.80 -13.54
N GLU A 189 -8.11 -10.34 -14.44
CA GLU A 189 -6.71 -10.67 -14.18
C GLU A 189 -5.83 -9.96 -15.20
N VAL A 190 -4.63 -9.57 -14.78
CA VAL A 190 -3.64 -8.97 -15.67
C VAL A 190 -2.23 -9.43 -15.31
N ILE A 191 -1.38 -9.57 -16.33
CA ILE A 191 0.06 -9.70 -16.14
C ILE A 191 0.69 -8.32 -16.33
N LYS A 192 1.46 -7.86 -15.34
CA LYS A 192 2.22 -6.60 -15.41
C LYS A 192 3.72 -6.88 -15.47
N ILE A 193 4.44 -6.01 -16.18
CA ILE A 193 5.90 -5.96 -16.23
C ILE A 193 6.38 -5.03 -15.12
N CYS A 194 6.68 -5.57 -13.95
CA CYS A 194 6.92 -4.81 -12.72
C CYS A 194 8.36 -4.27 -12.62
N THR A 195 8.73 -3.38 -13.54
CA THR A 195 10.04 -2.72 -13.58
C THR A 195 9.89 -1.22 -13.77
N LYS A 196 10.94 -0.47 -13.37
CA LYS A 196 10.97 0.99 -13.47
C LYS A 196 10.81 1.47 -14.92
N TRP A 197 11.51 0.83 -15.87
CA TRP A 197 11.45 1.21 -17.29
C TRP A 197 10.08 0.94 -17.92
N ALA A 198 9.37 -0.10 -17.45
CA ALA A 198 8.04 -0.43 -17.95
C ALA A 198 6.93 0.34 -17.22
N ALA A 199 7.24 1.08 -16.15
CA ALA A 199 6.27 1.74 -15.27
C ALA A 199 5.09 0.82 -14.90
N THR A 200 5.38 -0.46 -14.64
CA THR A 200 4.40 -1.49 -14.30
C THR A 200 3.28 -1.60 -15.35
N ARG A 201 3.63 -1.52 -16.64
CA ARG A 201 2.67 -1.65 -17.76
C ARG A 201 2.07 -3.07 -17.80
N PRO A 202 0.75 -3.19 -18.00
CA PRO A 202 0.12 -4.47 -18.24
C PRO A 202 0.39 -4.97 -19.65
N LEU A 203 0.44 -6.28 -19.83
CA LEU A 203 0.29 -6.90 -21.14
C LEU A 203 -1.15 -6.66 -21.66
N PRO A 204 -1.35 -6.61 -22.99
CA PRO A 204 -2.69 -6.58 -23.59
C PRO A 204 -3.61 -7.63 -22.97
N GLN A 205 -4.87 -7.26 -22.69
CA GLN A 205 -5.78 -8.11 -21.93
C GLN A 205 -6.00 -9.49 -22.57
N LEU A 206 -6.06 -9.55 -23.89
CA LEU A 206 -6.21 -10.81 -24.63
C LEU A 206 -5.03 -11.76 -24.40
N ILE A 207 -3.81 -11.21 -24.36
CA ILE A 207 -2.58 -11.96 -24.09
C ILE A 207 -2.57 -12.42 -22.63
N SER A 208 -2.83 -11.52 -21.68
CA SER A 208 -2.92 -11.87 -20.25
C SER A 208 -3.93 -13.00 -20.02
N LYS A 209 -5.15 -12.89 -20.57
CA LYS A 209 -6.21 -13.88 -20.43
C LYS A 209 -5.80 -15.23 -21.01
N ASN A 210 -5.13 -15.26 -22.17
CA ASN A 210 -4.71 -16.51 -22.78
C ASN A 210 -3.55 -17.18 -22.02
N LEU A 211 -2.57 -16.42 -21.56
CA LEU A 211 -1.46 -16.96 -20.77
C LEU A 211 -1.92 -17.51 -19.42
N LEU A 212 -2.85 -16.82 -18.74
CA LEU A 212 -3.33 -17.21 -17.41
C LEU A 212 -4.31 -18.39 -17.42
N LYS A 213 -4.77 -18.85 -18.59
CA LYS A 213 -5.49 -20.14 -18.71
C LYS A 213 -4.62 -21.33 -18.28
N PHE A 214 -3.31 -21.23 -18.46
CA PHE A 214 -2.37 -22.27 -18.05
C PHE A 214 -2.11 -22.16 -16.54
N SER A 215 -2.69 -23.07 -15.76
CA SER A 215 -2.64 -23.05 -14.29
C SER A 215 -1.23 -22.97 -13.71
N ARG A 216 -0.26 -23.71 -14.30
CA ARG A 216 1.15 -23.66 -13.89
C ARG A 216 1.75 -22.26 -14.04
N LEU A 217 1.50 -21.61 -15.19
CA LEU A 217 1.99 -20.26 -15.44
C LEU A 217 1.29 -19.24 -14.54
N ARG A 218 -0.03 -19.36 -14.37
CA ARG A 218 -0.82 -18.52 -13.46
C ARG A 218 -0.26 -18.59 -12.04
N ASN A 219 -0.09 -19.79 -11.50
CA ASN A 219 0.45 -20.01 -10.15
C ASN A 219 1.88 -19.46 -9.99
N PHE A 220 2.72 -19.62 -11.02
CA PHE A 220 4.08 -19.08 -11.01
C PHE A 220 4.12 -17.55 -11.03
N LEU A 221 3.22 -16.90 -11.77
CA LEU A 221 3.19 -15.44 -11.90
C LEU A 221 2.42 -14.74 -10.78
N TRP A 222 1.50 -15.45 -10.10
CA TRP A 222 0.58 -14.87 -9.12
C TRP A 222 1.33 -14.17 -7.98
N TYR A 223 1.24 -12.83 -7.91
CA TYR A 223 1.98 -12.00 -6.96
C TYR A 223 3.49 -12.30 -6.89
N ARG A 224 4.09 -12.83 -7.97
CA ARG A 224 5.48 -13.32 -7.94
C ARG A 224 6.47 -12.27 -7.47
N GLY A 225 6.34 -11.03 -7.95
CA GLY A 225 7.22 -9.94 -7.55
C GLY A 225 7.15 -9.58 -6.05
N GLU A 226 6.05 -9.92 -5.37
CA GLU A 226 5.86 -9.69 -3.93
C GLU A 226 6.47 -10.83 -3.09
N PHE A 227 6.34 -12.09 -3.54
CA PHE A 227 6.81 -13.26 -2.78
C PHE A 227 8.21 -13.74 -3.15
N SER A 228 8.71 -13.39 -4.34
CA SER A 228 10.02 -13.79 -4.84
C SER A 228 10.68 -12.66 -5.65
N PRO A 229 10.99 -11.54 -4.99
CA PRO A 229 11.56 -10.34 -5.62
C PRO A 229 13.01 -10.53 -6.07
N ILE A 230 13.80 -11.32 -5.34
CA ILE A 230 15.21 -11.61 -5.66
C ILE A 230 15.25 -12.78 -6.63
N ASN A 231 15.87 -12.57 -7.78
CA ASN A 231 16.07 -13.63 -8.77
C ASN A 231 17.42 -13.46 -9.47
N ASN A 232 18.16 -14.55 -9.66
CA ASN A 232 19.43 -14.54 -10.40
C ASN A 232 19.23 -14.58 -11.93
N ASN A 233 18.04 -14.95 -12.40
CA ASN A 233 17.71 -15.00 -13.81
C ASN A 233 17.56 -13.59 -14.40
N ILE A 234 18.36 -13.30 -15.42
CA ILE A 234 18.43 -11.99 -16.07
C ILE A 234 17.10 -11.56 -16.72
N LEU A 235 16.33 -12.51 -17.28
CA LEU A 235 15.03 -12.20 -17.89
C LEU A 235 14.02 -11.78 -16.83
N LEU A 236 14.05 -12.42 -15.65
CA LEU A 236 13.17 -12.07 -14.55
C LEU A 236 13.59 -10.75 -13.88
N LYS A 237 14.87 -10.38 -13.93
CA LYS A 237 15.32 -9.02 -13.56
C LYS A 237 14.84 -7.98 -14.57
N LEU A 238 14.90 -8.29 -15.87
CA LEU A 238 14.57 -7.34 -16.93
C LEU A 238 13.07 -7.08 -17.07
N PHE A 239 12.23 -8.13 -17.00
CA PHE A 239 10.79 -8.01 -17.24
C PHE A 239 9.96 -8.12 -15.96
N ASN A 240 10.44 -8.84 -14.95
CA ASN A 240 9.77 -9.06 -13.67
C ASN A 240 8.24 -9.27 -13.78
N PRO A 241 7.74 -10.20 -14.63
CA PRO A 241 6.31 -10.36 -14.84
C PRO A 241 5.64 -10.85 -13.56
N SER A 242 4.48 -10.26 -13.24
CA SER A 242 3.63 -10.66 -12.11
C SER A 242 2.17 -10.58 -12.51
N ALA A 243 1.39 -11.59 -12.12
CA ALA A 243 -0.05 -11.64 -12.34
C ALA A 243 -0.78 -11.13 -11.10
N PHE A 244 -1.83 -10.34 -11.31
CA PHE A 244 -2.64 -9.76 -10.25
C PHE A 244 -4.13 -10.00 -10.51
N PRO A 245 -4.91 -10.44 -9.49
CA PRO A 245 -6.35 -10.36 -9.53
C PRO A 245 -6.78 -8.91 -9.37
N MET A 246 -7.96 -8.61 -9.89
CA MET A 246 -8.63 -7.33 -9.74
C MET A 246 -10.12 -7.54 -9.56
N VAL A 247 -10.74 -6.61 -8.86
CA VAL A 247 -12.15 -6.70 -8.50
C VAL A 247 -12.86 -5.43 -8.91
N LYS A 248 -14.09 -5.61 -9.41
CA LYS A 248 -15.00 -4.51 -9.73
C LYS A 248 -15.80 -4.14 -8.49
N VAL A 249 -15.62 -2.91 -8.05
CA VAL A 249 -16.35 -2.29 -6.95
C VAL A 249 -17.37 -1.31 -7.53
N LYS A 250 -18.60 -1.37 -7.03
CA LYS A 250 -19.72 -0.60 -7.58
C LYS A 250 -19.68 0.86 -7.17
N LYS A 251 -20.21 1.74 -8.04
CA LYS A 251 -20.50 3.14 -7.70
C LYS A 251 -21.24 3.24 -6.35
N GLY A 252 -20.85 4.21 -5.53
CA GLY A 252 -21.37 4.45 -4.19
C GLY A 252 -20.76 3.55 -3.09
N THR A 253 -19.98 2.53 -3.46
CA THR A 253 -19.30 1.70 -2.45
C THR A 253 -18.16 2.49 -1.81
N LYS A 254 -18.02 2.34 -0.49
CA LYS A 254 -16.96 2.94 0.30
C LYS A 254 -15.99 1.87 0.80
N LEU A 255 -14.70 2.12 0.63
CA LEU A 255 -13.60 1.37 1.23
C LEU A 255 -12.98 2.24 2.32
N MET A 256 -12.76 1.71 3.52
CA MET A 256 -12.27 2.53 4.63
C MET A 256 -11.26 1.77 5.49
N TRP A 257 -10.24 2.50 5.92
CA TRP A 257 -9.30 2.11 6.97
C TRP A 257 -9.23 3.16 8.07
N LYS A 258 -9.29 2.71 9.32
CA LYS A 258 -8.90 3.47 10.49
C LYS A 258 -7.82 2.70 11.23
N VAL A 259 -6.62 3.26 11.29
CA VAL A 259 -5.42 2.59 11.76
C VAL A 259 -4.77 3.42 12.85
N ARG A 260 -4.40 2.80 13.96
CA ARG A 260 -3.59 3.42 15.01
C ARG A 260 -2.14 3.05 14.82
N VAL A 261 -1.25 4.03 14.93
CA VAL A 261 0.18 3.81 15.12
C VAL A 261 0.53 4.29 16.52
N GLU A 262 1.04 3.40 17.35
CA GLU A 262 1.44 3.69 18.73
C GLU A 262 2.95 3.47 18.86
N ILE A 263 3.64 4.40 19.52
CA ILE A 263 5.10 4.47 19.61
C ILE A 263 5.53 4.56 21.07
N LYS A 264 6.07 3.45 21.60
CA LYS A 264 6.39 3.23 23.01
C LYS A 264 7.86 3.01 23.27
#